data_AF-A0A1Z9AKX4-F1
#
_entry.id   AF-A0A1Z9AKX4-F1
#
_cell.length_a   1.000
_cell.length_b   1.000
_cell.length_c   1.000
_cell.angle_alpha   90.00
_cell.angle_beta   90.00
_cell.angle_gamma   90.00
#
_symmetry.space_group_name_H-M   'P 1'
#
loop_
_entity.id
_entity.type
_entity.pdbx_description
1 polymer ?
#
loop_
_entity_poly.entity_id
_entity_poly.type
_entity_poly.pdbx_seq_one_letter_code
_entity_poly.pdbx_strand_id
1 'polypeptide(L)'
;MISLSDFLPEMIATIIGVALGGMGALYNSRRQFNEIKRQRARIFLKNLESEIKENMQLVELALQNYLEVDYGRSFFLGSIAWDTATIKGDLADVLGIELADKIENQYRIFFRLRYYVDLMTQLWFAPTEIDGRSEIQEGFRNHIISNLQQAMETYPAVQAAIVEAKNSMAAVQSKDHAG
;
A
#
# COMPACT_ATOMS: atom_id res chain seq x y z
N MET A 1 -31.56 52.09 -36.73
CA MET A 1 -30.66 52.07 -35.56
C MET A 1 -31.08 50.89 -34.70
N ILE A 2 -30.31 49.80 -34.73
CA ILE A 2 -30.53 48.67 -33.83
C ILE A 2 -29.98 49.11 -32.47
N SER A 3 -30.85 49.15 -31.46
CA SER A 3 -30.52 49.65 -30.13
C SER A 3 -29.66 48.63 -29.40
N LEU A 4 -28.65 49.11 -28.67
CA LEU A 4 -27.79 48.30 -27.78
C LEU A 4 -28.60 47.52 -26.72
N SER A 5 -29.87 47.90 -26.51
CA SER A 5 -30.82 47.25 -25.59
C SER A 5 -31.33 45.89 -26.05
N ASP A 6 -31.29 45.61 -27.36
CA ASP A 6 -31.91 44.39 -27.92
C ASP A 6 -30.96 43.18 -27.88
N PHE A 7 -29.65 43.41 -27.67
CA PHE A 7 -28.62 42.37 -27.54
C PHE A 7 -28.26 42.01 -26.09
N LEU A 8 -28.74 42.79 -25.10
CA LEU A 8 -28.37 42.61 -23.69
C LEU A 8 -29.00 41.38 -23.03
N PRO A 9 -30.30 41.07 -23.21
CA PRO A 9 -30.91 39.90 -22.56
C PRO A 9 -30.34 38.57 -23.08
N GLU A 10 -30.08 38.49 -24.40
CA GLU A 10 -29.58 37.29 -25.07
C GLU A 10 -28.10 37.00 -24.74
N MET A 11 -27.26 38.04 -24.61
CA MET A 11 -25.89 37.89 -24.13
C MET A 11 -25.81 37.49 -22.65
N ILE A 12 -26.66 38.04 -21.78
CA ILE A 12 -26.68 37.69 -20.34
C ILE A 12 -27.14 36.24 -20.14
N ALA A 13 -28.14 35.79 -20.90
CA ALA A 13 -28.62 34.40 -20.87
C ALA A 13 -27.55 33.40 -21.35
N THR A 14 -26.76 33.76 -22.35
CA THR A 14 -25.70 32.89 -22.90
C THR A 14 -24.49 32.79 -21.97
N ILE A 15 -24.10 33.90 -21.32
CA ILE A 15 -22.97 33.92 -20.36
C ILE A 15 -23.34 33.16 -19.07
N ILE A 16 -24.57 33.33 -18.56
CA ILE A 16 -25.04 32.59 -17.38
C ILE A 16 -25.22 31.09 -17.71
N GLY A 17 -25.74 30.76 -18.91
CA GLY A 17 -25.89 29.38 -19.38
C GLY A 17 -24.55 28.65 -19.59
N VAL A 18 -23.53 29.33 -20.14
CA VAL A 18 -22.18 28.78 -20.33
C VAL A 18 -21.39 28.70 -19.01
N ALA A 19 -21.57 29.66 -18.09
CA ALA A 19 -20.94 29.61 -16.76
C ALA A 19 -21.53 28.49 -15.87
N LEU A 20 -22.85 28.27 -15.89
CA LEU A 20 -23.50 27.18 -15.17
C LEU A 20 -23.22 25.80 -15.81
N GLY A 21 -23.20 25.72 -17.15
CA GLY A 21 -22.85 24.49 -17.87
C GLY A 21 -21.38 24.08 -17.70
N GLY A 22 -20.46 25.05 -17.73
CA GLY A 22 -19.03 24.82 -17.49
C GLY A 22 -18.70 24.45 -16.04
N MET A 23 -19.36 25.07 -15.06
CA MET A 23 -19.22 24.68 -13.65
C MET A 23 -19.82 23.30 -13.38
N GLY A 24 -20.97 22.95 -13.96
CA GLY A 24 -21.55 21.60 -13.85
C GLY A 24 -20.66 20.51 -14.45
N ALA A 25 -20.05 20.77 -15.61
CA ALA A 25 -19.11 19.85 -16.25
C ALA A 25 -17.80 19.66 -15.45
N LEU A 26 -17.26 20.74 -14.87
CA LEU A 26 -16.09 20.67 -13.98
C LEU A 26 -16.42 19.96 -12.65
N TYR A 27 -17.61 20.16 -12.10
CA TYR A 27 -18.06 19.48 -10.88
C TYR A 27 -18.24 17.97 -11.13
N ASN A 28 -18.87 17.61 -12.25
CA ASN A 28 -19.08 16.22 -12.64
C ASN A 28 -17.73 15.53 -12.95
N SER A 29 -16.82 16.22 -13.64
CA SER A 29 -15.46 15.73 -13.90
C SER A 29 -14.63 15.57 -12.62
N ARG A 30 -14.68 16.51 -11.67
CA ARG A 30 -14.01 16.38 -10.36
C ARG A 30 -14.60 15.25 -9.52
N ARG A 31 -15.92 15.09 -9.51
CA ARG A 31 -16.60 13.99 -8.81
C ARG A 31 -16.21 12.64 -9.40
N GLN A 32 -16.26 12.51 -10.72
CA GLN A 32 -15.86 11.29 -11.44
C GLN A 32 -14.36 10.97 -11.25
N PHE A 33 -13.49 11.98 -11.25
CA PHE A 33 -12.06 11.81 -10.97
C PHE A 33 -11.80 11.35 -9.53
N ASN A 34 -12.52 11.91 -8.55
CA ASN A 34 -12.44 11.48 -7.15
C ASN A 34 -13.00 10.07 -6.95
N GLU A 35 -14.07 9.69 -7.66
CA GLU A 35 -14.62 8.33 -7.63
C GLU A 35 -13.64 7.31 -8.20
N ILE A 36 -13.00 7.61 -9.33
CA ILE A 36 -11.96 6.74 -9.93
C ILE A 36 -10.76 6.60 -8.98
N LYS A 37 -10.30 7.70 -8.36
CA LYS A 37 -9.23 7.66 -7.35
C LYS A 37 -9.61 6.79 -6.16
N ARG A 38 -10.82 6.95 -5.62
CA ARG A 38 -11.33 6.12 -4.50
C ARG A 38 -11.49 4.65 -4.87
N GLN A 39 -11.93 4.35 -6.10
CA GLN A 39 -12.05 2.97 -6.56
C GLN A 39 -10.67 2.30 -6.68
N ARG A 40 -9.67 3.02 -7.22
CA ARG A 40 -8.28 2.56 -7.25
C ARG A 40 -7.72 2.36 -5.85
N ALA A 41 -7.95 3.31 -4.93
CA ALA A 41 -7.55 3.21 -3.53
C ALA A 41 -8.06 1.92 -2.88
N ARG A 42 -9.34 1.59 -3.08
CA ARG A 42 -9.96 0.37 -2.56
C ARG A 42 -9.33 -0.91 -3.11
N ILE A 43 -9.07 -0.95 -4.43
CA ILE A 43 -8.44 -2.12 -5.06
C ILE A 43 -7.01 -2.28 -4.54
N PHE A 44 -6.24 -1.20 -4.47
CA PHE A 44 -4.88 -1.25 -3.90
C PHE A 44 -4.87 -1.70 -2.46
N LEU A 45 -5.72 -1.10 -1.61
CA LEU A 45 -5.79 -1.44 -0.21
C LEU A 45 -6.19 -2.90 0.01
N LYS A 46 -7.13 -3.42 -0.78
CA LYS A 46 -7.51 -4.85 -0.75
C LYS A 46 -6.35 -5.76 -1.15
N ASN A 47 -5.62 -5.42 -2.20
CA ASN A 47 -4.48 -6.22 -2.65
C ASN A 47 -3.34 -6.20 -1.62
N LEU A 48 -3.04 -5.03 -1.06
CA LEU A 48 -2.04 -4.87 0.00
C LEU A 48 -2.44 -5.65 1.26
N GLU A 49 -3.70 -5.60 1.66
CA GLU A 49 -4.22 -6.37 2.80
C GLU A 49 -4.06 -7.88 2.59
N SER A 50 -4.39 -8.40 1.40
CA SER A 50 -4.22 -9.82 1.07
C SER A 50 -2.74 -10.21 1.10
N GLU A 51 -1.88 -9.47 0.42
CA GLU A 51 -0.44 -9.76 0.33
C GLU A 51 0.23 -9.72 1.72
N ILE A 52 -0.06 -8.71 2.54
CA ILE A 52 0.47 -8.64 3.92
C ILE A 52 -0.04 -9.83 4.72
N LYS A 53 -1.33 -10.17 4.64
CA LYS A 53 -1.89 -11.30 5.39
C LYS A 53 -1.25 -12.63 5.01
N GLU A 54 -1.07 -12.88 3.71
CA GLU A 54 -0.40 -14.08 3.19
C GLU A 54 1.06 -14.12 3.64
N ASN A 55 1.78 -13.00 3.54
CA ASN A 55 3.15 -12.88 4.05
C ASN A 55 3.23 -13.15 5.55
N MET A 56 2.25 -12.73 6.35
CA MET A 56 2.28 -12.97 7.79
C MET A 56 2.11 -14.44 8.17
N GLN A 57 1.31 -15.20 7.40
CA GLN A 57 1.22 -16.65 7.58
C GLN A 57 2.58 -17.33 7.31
N LEU A 58 3.30 -16.86 6.29
CA LEU A 58 4.65 -17.34 5.98
C LEU A 58 5.67 -16.93 7.05
N VAL A 59 5.58 -15.72 7.58
CA VAL A 59 6.43 -15.22 8.67
C VAL A 59 6.25 -16.08 9.93
N GLU A 60 5.01 -16.39 10.31
CA GLU A 60 4.73 -17.22 11.48
C GLU A 60 5.32 -18.63 11.34
N LEU A 61 5.10 -19.27 10.18
CA LEU A 61 5.67 -20.58 9.87
C LEU A 61 7.21 -20.54 9.81
N ALA A 62 7.78 -19.48 9.22
CA ALA A 62 9.22 -19.32 9.14
C ALA A 62 9.83 -19.16 10.54
N LEU A 63 9.21 -18.38 11.42
CA LEU A 63 9.71 -18.18 12.78
C LEU A 63 9.80 -19.51 13.54
N GLN A 64 8.74 -20.34 13.47
CA GLN A 64 8.76 -21.67 14.07
C GLN A 64 9.91 -22.52 13.53
N ASN A 65 10.07 -22.59 12.19
CA ASN A 65 11.15 -23.35 11.57
C ASN A 65 12.55 -22.87 11.99
N TYR A 66 12.76 -21.55 12.07
CA TYR A 66 14.04 -20.99 12.47
C TYR A 66 14.33 -21.22 13.96
N LEU A 67 13.32 -21.29 14.82
CA LEU A 67 13.49 -21.58 16.25
C LEU A 67 13.74 -23.07 16.53
N GLU A 68 13.13 -23.96 15.76
CA GLU A 68 13.20 -25.42 15.98
C GLU A 68 14.40 -26.09 15.30
N VAL A 69 14.96 -25.49 14.26
CA VAL A 69 16.01 -26.11 13.43
C VAL A 69 17.19 -25.17 13.21
N ASP A 70 18.42 -25.67 13.40
CA ASP A 70 19.67 -24.88 13.32
C ASP A 70 19.93 -24.28 11.94
N TYR A 71 19.46 -24.93 10.88
CA TYR A 71 19.70 -24.51 9.50
C TYR A 71 18.62 -23.57 8.95
N GLY A 72 17.44 -23.49 9.60
CA GLY A 72 16.28 -22.79 9.04
C GLY A 72 15.86 -23.30 7.66
N ARG A 73 14.91 -22.62 7.00
CA ARG A 73 14.54 -22.87 5.59
C ARG A 73 14.37 -21.54 4.85
N SER A 74 14.70 -21.53 3.56
CA SER A 74 14.43 -20.37 2.69
C SER A 74 12.93 -20.22 2.49
N PHE A 75 12.46 -18.97 2.43
CA PHE A 75 11.07 -18.63 2.14
C PHE A 75 11.02 -17.34 1.33
N PHE A 76 9.88 -17.06 0.72
CA PHE A 76 9.67 -15.87 -0.12
C PHE A 76 8.51 -15.04 0.42
N LEU A 77 8.67 -13.71 0.42
CA LEU A 77 7.61 -12.77 0.77
C LEU A 77 7.19 -12.00 -0.49
N GLY A 78 5.88 -11.95 -0.73
CA GLY A 78 5.28 -11.18 -1.81
C GLY A 78 5.48 -9.68 -1.62
N SER A 79 5.67 -8.96 -2.72
CA SER A 79 5.81 -7.50 -2.76
C SER A 79 5.15 -6.89 -4.01
N ILE A 80 4.38 -7.68 -4.76
CA ILE A 80 3.84 -7.25 -6.06
C ILE A 80 2.79 -6.16 -5.83
N ALA A 81 1.93 -6.32 -4.82
CA ALA A 81 0.92 -5.32 -4.49
C ALA A 81 1.59 -4.01 -4.08
N TRP A 82 2.64 -4.07 -3.25
CA TRP A 82 3.43 -2.91 -2.85
C TRP A 82 4.16 -2.22 -4.00
N ASP A 83 4.90 -2.98 -4.81
CA ASP A 83 5.64 -2.45 -5.95
C ASP A 83 4.66 -1.76 -6.92
N THR A 84 3.54 -2.43 -7.22
CA THR A 84 2.49 -1.87 -8.09
C THR A 84 1.92 -0.56 -7.53
N ALA A 85 1.73 -0.50 -6.21
CA ALA A 85 1.17 0.65 -5.53
C ALA A 85 2.15 1.84 -5.47
N THR A 86 3.46 1.59 -5.50
CA THR A 86 4.50 2.61 -5.36
C THR A 86 5.12 3.09 -6.67
N ILE A 87 4.97 2.36 -7.79
CA ILE A 87 5.52 2.73 -9.12
C ILE A 87 5.25 4.18 -9.54
N LYS A 88 4.10 4.75 -9.17
CA LYS A 88 3.73 6.13 -9.54
C LYS A 88 3.92 7.16 -8.43
N GLY A 89 4.38 6.75 -7.25
CA GLY A 89 4.58 7.64 -6.09
C GLY A 89 3.29 8.21 -5.48
N ASP A 90 2.13 7.84 -5.99
CA ASP A 90 0.83 8.44 -5.65
C ASP A 90 0.16 7.75 -4.44
N LEU A 91 0.89 6.88 -3.72
CA LEU A 91 0.30 6.01 -2.70
C LEU A 91 -0.21 6.80 -1.49
N ALA A 92 0.59 7.75 -0.99
CA ALA A 92 0.18 8.63 0.10
C ALA A 92 -0.99 9.55 -0.30
N ASP A 93 -1.02 9.99 -1.56
CA ASP A 93 -2.12 10.80 -2.11
C ASP A 93 -3.43 10.01 -2.23
N VAL A 94 -3.35 8.68 -2.29
CA VAL A 94 -4.48 7.76 -2.48
C VAL A 94 -4.94 7.13 -1.16
N LEU A 95 -4.02 6.80 -0.26
CA LEU A 95 -4.30 6.10 1.01
C LEU A 95 -4.20 7.01 2.25
N GLY A 96 -3.61 8.19 2.12
CA GLY A 96 -3.22 9.05 3.23
C GLY A 96 -1.81 8.70 3.74
N ILE A 97 -1.09 9.73 4.19
CA ILE A 97 0.32 9.64 4.63
C ILE A 97 0.46 8.62 5.78
N GLU A 98 -0.36 8.73 6.82
CA GLU A 98 -0.24 7.87 8.01
C GLU A 98 -0.40 6.37 7.71
N LEU A 99 -1.34 6.01 6.81
CA LEU A 99 -1.53 4.63 6.42
C LEU A 99 -0.40 4.16 5.51
N ALA A 100 0.04 5.00 4.57
CA ALA A 100 1.18 4.69 3.71
C ALA A 100 2.44 4.41 4.53
N ASP A 101 2.74 5.24 5.53
CA ASP A 101 3.89 5.07 6.43
C ASP A 101 3.82 3.75 7.22
N LYS A 102 2.65 3.40 7.75
CA LYS A 102 2.46 2.12 8.48
C LYS A 102 2.71 0.93 7.56
N ILE A 103 2.17 0.96 6.34
CA ILE A 103 2.35 -0.11 5.35
C ILE A 103 3.83 -0.18 4.92
N GLU A 104 4.46 0.95 4.62
CA GLU A 104 5.87 1.04 4.24
C GLU A 104 6.76 0.43 5.33
N ASN A 105 6.52 0.78 6.59
CA ASN A 105 7.27 0.25 7.72
C ASN A 105 7.21 -1.28 7.78
N GLN A 106 6.05 -1.88 7.46
CA GLN A 106 5.90 -3.34 7.38
C GLN A 106 6.70 -3.92 6.21
N TYR A 107 6.57 -3.36 5.00
CA TYR A 107 7.32 -3.84 3.83
C TYR A 107 8.83 -3.69 3.99
N ARG A 108 9.28 -2.65 4.69
CA ARG A 108 10.69 -2.47 5.04
C ARG A 108 11.23 -3.64 5.87
N ILE A 109 10.43 -4.20 6.78
CA ILE A 109 10.81 -5.41 7.53
C ILE A 109 10.88 -6.61 6.57
N PHE A 110 9.91 -6.76 5.67
CA PHE A 110 9.89 -7.83 4.66
C PHE A 110 11.10 -7.78 3.72
N PHE A 111 11.54 -6.59 3.30
CA PHE A 111 12.74 -6.44 2.47
C PHE A 111 14.01 -6.83 3.22
N ARG A 112 14.13 -6.47 4.51
CA ARG A 112 15.26 -6.95 5.33
C ARG A 112 15.25 -8.47 5.49
N LEU A 113 14.08 -9.07 5.71
CA LEU A 113 13.94 -10.53 5.77
C LEU A 113 14.43 -11.17 4.48
N ARG A 114 13.94 -10.69 3.33
CA ARG A 114 14.37 -11.19 2.02
C ARG A 114 15.89 -11.10 1.84
N TYR A 115 16.48 -9.96 2.19
CA TYR A 115 17.92 -9.76 2.12
C TYR A 115 18.70 -10.79 2.95
N TYR A 116 18.38 -10.97 4.23
CA TYR A 116 19.10 -11.92 5.08
C TYR A 116 18.84 -13.38 4.71
N VAL A 117 17.63 -13.71 4.25
CA VAL A 117 17.31 -15.06 3.75
C VAL A 117 18.09 -15.35 2.46
N ASP A 118 18.24 -14.37 1.56
CA ASP A 118 19.04 -14.51 0.35
C ASP A 118 20.52 -14.73 0.69
N LEU A 119 21.06 -13.97 1.66
CA LEU A 119 22.44 -14.17 2.15
C LEU A 119 22.64 -15.54 2.79
N MET A 120 21.70 -16.00 3.63
CA MET A 120 21.72 -17.33 4.23
C MET A 120 21.69 -18.41 3.15
N THR A 121 20.84 -18.24 2.13
CA THR A 121 20.74 -19.16 1.00
C THR A 121 22.04 -19.23 0.21
N GLN A 122 22.66 -18.08 -0.07
CA GLN A 122 23.98 -18.02 -0.73
C GLN A 122 25.05 -18.72 0.11
N LEU A 123 25.05 -18.52 1.43
CA LEU A 123 25.98 -19.18 2.34
C LEU A 123 25.83 -20.71 2.28
N TRP A 124 24.61 -21.24 2.20
CA TRP A 124 24.39 -22.69 2.05
C TRP A 124 25.06 -23.27 0.82
N PHE A 125 25.09 -22.53 -0.30
CA PHE A 125 25.74 -22.97 -1.54
C PHE A 125 27.23 -22.63 -1.63
N ALA A 126 27.77 -21.84 -0.70
CA ALA A 126 29.17 -21.48 -0.67
C ALA A 126 30.06 -22.65 -0.17
N PRO A 127 31.37 -22.65 -0.48
CA PRO A 127 32.31 -23.66 0.04
C PRO A 127 32.33 -23.77 1.57
N THR A 128 32.47 -24.98 2.10
CA THR A 128 32.41 -25.23 3.55
C THR A 128 33.64 -24.75 4.31
N GLU A 129 34.73 -24.45 3.60
CA GLU A 129 36.05 -24.07 4.13
C GLU A 129 36.17 -22.57 4.41
N ILE A 130 35.09 -21.80 4.25
CA ILE A 130 35.07 -20.37 4.56
C ILE A 130 35.34 -20.19 6.05
N ASP A 131 36.38 -19.42 6.37
CA ASP A 131 36.70 -19.05 7.74
C ASP A 131 35.55 -18.25 8.36
N GLY A 132 35.21 -18.58 9.61
CA GLY A 132 34.09 -17.94 10.32
C GLY A 132 32.68 -18.29 9.81
N ARG A 133 32.52 -19.35 8.99
CA ARG A 133 31.23 -19.71 8.39
C ARG A 133 30.11 -19.92 9.43
N SER A 134 30.42 -20.54 10.56
CA SER A 134 29.43 -20.81 11.62
C SER A 134 28.95 -19.50 12.25
N GLU A 135 29.88 -18.58 12.54
CA GLU A 135 29.58 -17.27 13.11
C GLU A 135 28.75 -16.41 12.14
N ILE A 136 29.06 -16.47 10.83
CA ILE A 136 28.28 -15.78 9.80
C ILE A 136 26.86 -16.35 9.73
N GLN A 137 26.72 -17.68 9.73
CA GLN A 137 25.43 -18.36 9.73
C GLN A 137 24.60 -17.97 10.95
N GLU A 138 25.18 -18.00 12.15
CA GLU A 138 24.50 -17.61 13.38
C GLU A 138 24.07 -16.14 13.36
N GLY A 139 24.94 -15.25 12.87
CA GLY A 139 24.63 -13.84 12.68
C GLY A 139 23.42 -13.62 11.77
N PHE A 140 23.40 -14.27 10.60
CA PHE A 140 22.25 -14.20 9.69
C PHE A 140 20.98 -14.76 10.32
N ARG A 141 21.07 -15.91 10.99
CA ARG A 141 19.94 -16.54 11.68
C ARG A 141 19.33 -15.60 12.72
N ASN A 142 20.15 -14.96 13.54
CA ASN A 142 19.69 -14.03 14.58
C ASN A 142 18.99 -12.80 13.98
N HIS A 143 19.52 -12.26 12.87
CA HIS A 143 18.86 -11.18 12.15
C HIS A 143 17.51 -11.61 11.55
N ILE A 144 17.41 -12.80 10.97
CA ILE A 144 16.15 -13.34 10.43
C ILE A 144 15.13 -13.48 11.56
N ILE A 145 15.47 -14.15 12.66
CA ILE A 145 14.58 -14.34 13.81
C ILE A 145 14.09 -13.00 14.36
N SER A 146 15.00 -12.05 14.58
CA SER A 146 14.65 -10.73 15.09
C SER A 146 13.67 -9.99 14.16
N ASN A 147 13.90 -10.02 12.85
CA ASN A 147 12.98 -9.37 11.90
C ASN A 147 11.64 -10.11 11.76
N LEU A 148 11.61 -11.45 11.89
CA LEU A 148 10.37 -12.23 11.91
C LEU A 148 9.51 -11.85 13.11
N GLN A 149 10.12 -11.77 14.30
CA GLN A 149 9.44 -11.32 15.51
C GLN A 149 8.93 -9.88 15.37
N GLN A 150 9.77 -8.98 14.86
CA GLN A 150 9.38 -7.59 14.62
C GLN A 150 8.19 -7.49 13.64
N ALA A 151 8.20 -8.28 12.56
CA ALA A 151 7.09 -8.31 11.60
C ALA A 151 5.77 -8.73 12.26
N MET A 152 5.82 -9.71 13.17
CA MET A 152 4.65 -10.16 13.94
C MET A 152 4.18 -9.10 14.94
N GLU A 153 5.10 -8.39 15.59
CA GLU A 153 4.79 -7.34 16.56
C GLU A 153 4.09 -6.14 15.90
N THR A 154 4.54 -5.71 14.71
CA THR A 154 3.99 -4.53 14.03
C THR A 154 2.69 -4.81 13.28
N TYR A 155 2.47 -6.07 12.85
CA TYR A 155 1.35 -6.44 11.99
C TYR A 155 -0.04 -6.06 12.54
N PRO A 156 -0.39 -6.28 13.82
CA PRO A 156 -1.71 -5.92 14.35
C PRO A 156 -2.05 -4.44 14.18
N ALA A 157 -1.07 -3.55 14.36
CA ALA A 157 -1.27 -2.11 14.20
C ALA A 157 -1.51 -1.73 12.72
N VAL A 158 -0.82 -2.39 11.79
CA VAL A 158 -1.03 -2.22 10.34
C VAL A 158 -2.42 -2.73 9.94
N GLN A 159 -2.82 -3.90 10.43
CA GLN A 159 -4.13 -4.48 10.16
C GLN A 159 -5.26 -3.57 10.67
N ALA A 160 -5.13 -3.04 11.88
CA ALA A 160 -6.11 -2.10 12.44
C ALA A 160 -6.23 -0.83 11.57
N ALA A 161 -5.10 -0.26 11.13
CA ALA A 161 -5.10 0.93 10.27
C ALA A 161 -5.76 0.67 8.90
N ILE A 162 -5.53 -0.52 8.31
CA ILE A 162 -6.19 -0.93 7.07
C ILE A 162 -7.70 -1.03 7.26
N VAL A 163 -8.15 -1.64 8.36
CA VAL A 163 -9.59 -1.78 8.68
C VAL A 163 -10.25 -0.41 8.87
N GLU A 164 -9.61 0.48 9.63
CA GLU A 164 -10.08 1.85 9.85
C GLU A 164 -10.22 2.63 8.53
N ALA A 165 -9.22 2.53 7.64
CA ALA A 165 -9.25 3.18 6.35
C ALA A 165 -10.38 2.64 5.45
N LYS A 166 -10.60 1.31 5.44
CA LYS A 166 -11.71 0.70 4.70
C LYS A 166 -13.07 1.19 5.20
N ASN A 167 -13.25 1.27 6.52
CA ASN A 167 -14.48 1.76 7.13
C ASN A 167 -14.73 3.24 6.80
N SER A 168 -13.68 4.06 6.86
CA SER A 168 -13.74 5.48 6.49
C SER A 168 -14.14 5.67 5.03
N MET A 169 -13.56 4.89 4.11
CA MET A 169 -13.91 4.94 2.68
C MET A 169 -15.37 4.49 2.43
N ALA A 170 -15.89 3.52 3.18
CA ALA A 170 -17.27 3.08 3.07
C ALA A 170 -18.29 4.11 3.60
N ALA A 171 -17.97 4.77 4.72
CA ALA A 171 -18.82 5.79 5.34
C ALA A 171 -18.97 7.07 4.49
N VAL A 172 -17.95 7.41 3.70
CA VAL A 172 -18.05 8.53 2.74
C VAL A 172 -19.01 8.19 1.59
N GLN A 173 -19.03 6.93 1.14
CA GLN A 173 -19.89 6.50 0.03
C GLN A 173 -21.38 6.51 0.40
N SER A 174 -21.75 6.16 1.63
CA SER A 174 -23.15 6.19 2.08
C SER A 174 -23.70 7.63 2.15
N LYS A 175 -22.86 8.62 2.46
CA LYS A 175 -23.23 10.04 2.44
C LYS A 175 -23.43 10.58 1.02
N ASP A 176 -22.60 10.15 0.07
CA ASP A 176 -22.68 10.60 -1.34
C ASP A 176 -23.88 10.02 -2.12
N HIS A 177 -24.54 8.99 -1.58
CA HIS A 177 -25.75 8.37 -2.16
C HIS A 177 -27.06 8.79 -1.45
N ALA A 178 -26.96 9.52 -0.34
CA ALA A 178 -28.11 9.97 0.45
C ALA A 178 -28.52 11.44 0.20
N GLY A 179 -27.81 12.15 -0.70
CA GLY A 179 -28.10 13.52 -1.13
C GLY A 179 -28.15 13.64 -2.64
#